data_AF-A0A6P2FYT9-F1
#
_entry.id   AF-A0A6P2FYT9-F1
#
_cell.length_a   1.000
_cell.length_b   1.000
_cell.length_c   1.000
_cell.angle_alpha   90.00
_cell.angle_beta   90.00
_cell.angle_gamma   90.00
#
_symmetry.space_group_name_H-M   'P 1'
#
loop_
_entity.id
_entity.type
_entity.pdbx_description
1 polymer ?
#
loop_
_entity_poly.entity_id
_entity_poly.type
_entity_poly.pdbx_seq_one_letter_code
_entity_poly.pdbx_strand_id
1 'polypeptide(L)'
;MRKLNTLARSLQLLAAGLAVACALPAFAQTFQVANSTAGSQVAAAPISQIVANLNAGINNAQWTATVANNQATYATQVGNNAQATANWAGDVANYAANTAADAWNRANNAQATANAVAGRVDATWNLAIADCALALGGVQWIAYCQAVNPRPW
;
A
#
# COMPACT_ATOMS: atom_id res chain seq x y z
N MET A 1 -13.30 -6.12 7.30
CA MET A 1 -12.32 -6.99 7.97
C MET A 1 -12.89 -8.30 8.52
N ARG A 2 -14.06 -8.35 9.21
CA ARG A 2 -14.63 -9.63 9.72
C ARG A 2 -14.88 -10.74 8.67
N LYS A 3 -15.26 -10.39 7.44
CA LYS A 3 -15.61 -11.37 6.40
C LYS A 3 -14.42 -12.19 5.86
N LEU A 4 -13.20 -11.63 5.85
CA LEU A 4 -12.01 -12.36 5.38
C LEU A 4 -11.56 -13.44 6.37
N ASN A 5 -11.63 -13.16 7.68
CA ASN A 5 -11.24 -14.14 8.70
C ASN A 5 -12.17 -15.36 8.73
N THR A 6 -13.46 -15.18 8.41
CA THR A 6 -14.41 -16.29 8.31
C THR A 6 -14.11 -17.17 7.09
N LEU A 7 -13.77 -16.57 5.96
CA LEU A 7 -13.40 -17.28 4.72
C LEU A 7 -12.11 -18.08 4.87
N ALA A 8 -11.10 -17.53 5.57
CA ALA A 8 -9.85 -18.24 5.83
C ALA A 8 -10.05 -19.48 6.71
N ARG A 9 -10.91 -19.37 7.75
CA ARG A 9 -11.26 -20.49 8.62
C ARG A 9 -12.03 -21.59 7.90
N SER A 10 -12.99 -21.23 7.03
CA SER A 10 -13.73 -22.23 6.26
C SER A 10 -12.86 -22.94 5.22
N LEU A 11 -11.87 -22.24 4.63
CA LEU A 11 -10.90 -22.86 3.72
C LEU A 11 -9.97 -23.84 4.44
N GLN A 12 -9.53 -23.51 5.66
CA GLN A 12 -8.70 -24.40 6.48
C GLN A 12 -9.45 -25.67 6.91
N LEU A 13 -10.74 -25.55 7.26
CA LEU A 13 -11.60 -26.69 7.58
C LEU A 13 -11.85 -27.59 6.36
N LEU A 14 -12.02 -26.99 5.17
CA LEU A 14 -12.21 -27.73 3.93
C LEU A 14 -10.92 -28.46 3.48
N ALA A 15 -9.76 -27.81 3.62
CA ALA A 15 -8.46 -28.42 3.33
C ALA A 15 -8.12 -29.57 4.30
N ALA A 16 -8.45 -29.42 5.58
CA ALA A 16 -8.31 -30.50 6.56
C ALA A 16 -9.26 -31.67 6.26
N GLY A 17 -10.51 -31.39 5.87
CA GLY A 17 -11.47 -32.41 5.46
C GLY A 17 -11.05 -33.17 4.20
N LEU A 18 -10.47 -32.48 3.22
CA LEU A 18 -9.97 -33.09 1.98
C LEU A 18 -8.72 -33.95 2.22
N ALA A 19 -7.82 -33.53 3.12
CA ALA A 19 -6.65 -34.33 3.50
C ALA A 19 -7.04 -35.64 4.21
N VAL A 20 -8.08 -35.62 5.05
CA VAL A 20 -8.65 -36.82 5.68
C VAL A 20 -9.35 -37.70 4.63
N ALA A 21 -10.11 -37.11 3.70
CA ALA A 21 -10.79 -37.82 2.62
C ALA A 21 -9.84 -38.48 1.62
N CYS A 22 -8.69 -37.86 1.33
CA CYS A 22 -7.66 -38.40 0.43
C CYS A 22 -6.77 -39.45 1.09
N ALA A 23 -6.73 -39.54 2.42
CA ALA A 23 -6.03 -40.61 3.15
C ALA A 23 -6.87 -41.89 3.32
N LEU A 24 -8.19 -41.80 3.16
CA LEU A 24 -9.13 -42.92 3.28
C LEU A 24 -9.11 -43.97 2.15
N PRO A 25 -8.75 -43.68 0.87
CA PRO A 25 -8.83 -44.70 -0.18
C PRO A 25 -7.70 -45.74 -0.11
N ALA A 26 -6.62 -45.48 0.62
CA ALA A 26 -5.48 -46.40 0.72
C ALA A 26 -5.69 -47.53 1.75
N PHE A 27 -6.67 -47.42 2.66
CA PHE A 27 -6.98 -48.44 3.67
C PHE A 27 -8.22 -49.28 3.36
N ALA A 28 -8.91 -49.02 2.24
CA ALA A 28 -10.07 -49.80 1.82
C ALA A 28 -9.70 -51.08 1.04
N GLN A 29 -8.42 -51.30 0.72
CA GLN A 29 -7.99 -52.51 0.04
C GLN A 29 -7.75 -53.64 1.07
N THR A 30 -8.80 -54.44 1.24
CA THR A 30 -8.87 -55.76 1.89
C THR A 30 -8.94 -55.81 3.43
N PHE A 31 -10.00 -55.23 4.01
CA PHE A 31 -10.55 -55.77 5.27
C PHE A 31 -11.54 -56.90 4.95
N GLN A 32 -11.03 -58.08 4.61
CA GLN A 32 -11.82 -59.30 4.69
C GLN A 32 -11.79 -59.79 6.14
N VAL A 33 -12.83 -59.48 6.91
CA VAL A 33 -13.12 -60.25 8.12
C VAL A 33 -13.56 -61.64 7.64
N ALA A 34 -12.64 -62.60 7.63
CA ALA A 34 -13.01 -63.99 7.49
C ALA A 34 -13.87 -64.36 8.70
N ASN A 35 -15.17 -64.59 8.48
CA ASN A 35 -16.02 -65.27 9.44
C ASN A 35 -15.44 -66.68 9.61
N SER A 36 -14.85 -66.95 10.77
CA SER A 36 -14.23 -68.22 11.10
C SER A 36 -15.29 -69.28 11.36
N THR A 37 -15.88 -69.82 10.30
CA THR A 37 -16.70 -71.05 10.35
C THR A 37 -16.05 -72.22 9.61
N ALA A 38 -14.71 -72.23 9.48
CA ALA A 38 -13.91 -73.42 9.14
C ALA A 38 -12.39 -73.10 9.17
N GLY A 39 -11.77 -73.17 10.35
CA GLY A 39 -10.40 -73.68 10.53
C GLY A 39 -9.21 -73.15 9.69
N SER A 40 -9.26 -71.99 9.04
CA SER A 40 -8.09 -71.43 8.34
C SER A 40 -7.87 -69.97 8.71
N GLN A 41 -6.82 -69.69 9.48
CA GLN A 41 -6.39 -68.34 9.81
C GLN A 41 -5.87 -67.67 8.52
N VAL A 42 -6.65 -66.75 7.96
CA VAL A 42 -6.13 -65.80 6.98
C VAL A 42 -5.15 -64.90 7.73
N ALA A 43 -3.89 -64.88 7.30
CA ALA A 43 -2.81 -64.12 7.93
C ALA A 43 -3.14 -62.61 7.91
N ALA A 44 -3.80 -62.12 8.96
CA ALA A 44 -3.95 -60.70 9.22
C ALA A 44 -2.56 -60.10 9.46
N ALA A 45 -2.27 -58.94 8.87
CA ALA A 45 -1.00 -58.25 9.09
C ALA A 45 -0.72 -58.16 10.61
N PRO A 46 0.49 -58.52 11.08
CA PRO A 46 0.79 -58.53 12.49
C PRO A 46 0.52 -57.14 13.07
N ILE A 47 -0.17 -57.05 14.22
CA ILE A 47 -0.59 -55.80 14.86
C ILE A 47 0.57 -54.76 14.95
N SER A 48 1.80 -55.25 15.12
CA SER A 48 3.05 -54.48 15.03
C SER A 48 3.17 -53.61 13.76
N GLN A 49 2.83 -54.16 12.60
CA GLN A 49 2.91 -53.50 11.30
C GLN A 49 1.83 -52.41 11.14
N ILE A 50 0.64 -52.63 11.72
CA ILE A 50 -0.42 -51.63 11.77
C ILE A 50 0.00 -50.44 12.65
N VAL A 51 0.54 -50.71 13.85
CA VAL A 51 1.02 -49.67 14.76
C VAL A 51 2.17 -48.86 14.15
N ALA A 52 3.10 -49.53 13.45
CA ALA A 52 4.20 -48.86 12.74
C ALA A 52 3.69 -47.92 11.64
N ASN A 53 2.73 -48.37 10.82
CA ASN A 53 2.11 -47.55 9.78
C ASN A 53 1.33 -46.37 10.37
N LEU A 54 0.63 -46.57 11.49
CA LEU A 54 -0.10 -45.51 12.19
C LEU A 54 0.86 -44.44 12.72
N ASN A 55 1.95 -44.84 13.35
CA ASN A 55 2.97 -43.92 13.86
C ASN A 55 3.64 -43.14 12.73
N ALA A 56 3.95 -43.80 11.60
CA ALA A 56 4.49 -43.12 10.43
C ALA A 56 3.50 -42.08 9.86
N GLY A 57 2.21 -42.42 9.79
CA GLY A 57 1.15 -41.51 9.36
C GLY A 57 0.99 -40.30 10.28
N ILE A 58 1.00 -40.51 11.61
CA ILE A 58 0.92 -39.44 12.61
C ILE A 58 2.11 -38.49 12.50
N ASN A 59 3.33 -39.04 12.38
CA ASN A 59 4.55 -38.22 12.27
C ASN A 59 4.54 -37.35 11.01
N ASN A 60 4.07 -37.90 9.87
CA ASN A 60 3.95 -37.14 8.63
C ASN A 60 2.87 -36.04 8.72
N ALA A 61 1.73 -36.35 9.35
CA ALA A 61 0.67 -35.36 9.57
C ALA A 61 1.13 -34.22 10.49
N GLN A 62 1.88 -34.52 11.55
CA GLN A 62 2.46 -33.51 12.45
C GLN A 62 3.44 -32.61 11.71
N TRP A 63 4.36 -33.18 10.91
CA TRP A 63 5.30 -32.41 10.12
C TRP A 63 4.58 -31.47 9.13
N THR A 64 3.59 -31.99 8.42
CA THR A 64 2.78 -31.21 7.46
C THR A 64 2.05 -30.06 8.16
N ALA A 65 1.48 -30.30 9.35
CA ALA A 65 0.83 -29.26 10.14
C ALA A 65 1.81 -28.18 10.62
N THR A 66 3.03 -28.54 11.01
CA THR A 66 4.07 -27.57 11.36
C THR A 66 4.46 -26.70 10.17
N VAL A 67 4.67 -27.29 8.99
CA VAL A 67 4.99 -26.54 7.77
C VAL A 67 3.87 -25.56 7.40
N ALA A 68 2.61 -25.99 7.49
CA ALA A 68 1.46 -25.14 7.22
C ALA A 68 1.36 -23.95 8.20
N ASN A 69 1.62 -24.18 9.50
CA ASN A 69 1.65 -23.09 10.49
C ASN A 69 2.77 -22.09 10.25
N ASN A 70 3.95 -22.56 9.85
CA ASN A 70 5.07 -21.70 9.50
C ASN A 70 4.76 -20.84 8.28
N GLN A 71 4.14 -21.40 7.23
CA GLN A 71 3.69 -20.64 6.07
C GLN A 71 2.61 -19.61 6.41
N ALA A 72 1.64 -19.96 7.26
CA ALA A 72 0.60 -19.02 7.69
C ALA A 72 1.18 -17.83 8.49
N THR A 73 2.17 -18.10 9.34
CA THR A 73 2.88 -17.07 10.10
C THR A 73 3.67 -16.15 9.17
N TYR A 74 4.39 -16.73 8.20
CA TYR A 74 5.12 -15.97 7.20
C TYR A 74 4.19 -15.10 6.34
N ALA A 75 3.07 -15.64 5.87
CA ALA A 75 2.07 -14.88 5.10
C ALA A 75 1.53 -13.68 5.89
N THR A 76 1.34 -13.85 7.20
CA THR A 76 0.91 -12.76 8.10
C THR A 76 1.97 -11.65 8.17
N GLN A 77 3.25 -12.01 8.32
CA GLN A 77 4.35 -11.03 8.31
C GLN A 77 4.44 -10.27 6.99
N VAL A 78 4.34 -10.97 5.85
CA VAL A 78 4.34 -10.33 4.53
C VAL A 78 3.16 -9.37 4.38
N GLY A 79 1.97 -9.73 4.86
CA GLY A 79 0.80 -8.85 4.88
C GLY A 79 1.02 -7.58 5.70
N ASN A 80 1.60 -7.70 6.90
CA ASN A 80 1.93 -6.54 7.74
C ASN A 80 2.96 -5.62 7.07
N ASN A 81 3.98 -6.19 6.43
CA ASN A 81 4.99 -5.42 5.70
C ASN A 81 4.38 -4.71 4.49
N ALA A 82 3.50 -5.37 3.73
CA ALA A 82 2.80 -4.75 2.61
C ALA A 82 1.93 -3.56 3.06
N GLN A 83 1.26 -3.69 4.21
CA GLN A 83 0.48 -2.60 4.80
C GLN A 83 1.39 -1.43 5.23
N ALA A 84 2.53 -1.70 5.84
CA ALA A 84 3.50 -0.66 6.21
C ALA A 84 4.02 0.09 4.98
N THR A 85 4.36 -0.63 3.91
CA THR A 85 4.78 -0.03 2.64
C THR A 85 3.69 0.84 2.02
N ALA A 86 2.43 0.39 2.06
CA ALA A 86 1.29 1.16 1.55
C ALA A 86 1.08 2.46 2.34
N ASN A 87 1.20 2.41 3.68
CA ASN A 87 1.11 3.60 4.52
C ASN A 87 2.22 4.61 4.19
N TRP A 88 3.47 4.14 4.08
CA TRP A 88 4.61 5.00 3.73
C TRP A 88 4.42 5.65 2.36
N ALA A 89 3.94 4.90 1.36
CA ALA A 89 3.63 5.47 0.05
C ALA A 89 2.55 6.57 0.12
N GLY A 90 1.55 6.40 0.99
CA GLY A 90 0.55 7.43 1.28
C GLY A 90 1.16 8.69 1.89
N ASP A 91 2.07 8.54 2.85
CA ASP A 91 2.76 9.67 3.49
C ASP A 91 3.62 10.46 2.49
N VAL A 92 4.33 9.76 1.59
CA VAL A 92 5.12 10.37 0.52
C VAL A 92 4.23 11.16 -0.45
N ALA A 93 3.08 10.60 -0.83
CA ALA A 93 2.12 11.29 -1.69
C ALA A 93 1.56 12.57 -1.04
N ASN A 94 1.24 12.51 0.25
CA ASN A 94 0.79 13.68 1.02
C ASN A 94 1.88 14.74 1.13
N TYR A 95 3.12 14.33 1.40
CA TYR A 95 4.26 15.25 1.45
C TYR A 95 4.47 15.96 0.10
N ALA A 96 4.39 15.22 -1.01
CA ALA A 96 4.52 15.79 -2.35
C ALA A 96 3.41 16.81 -2.65
N ALA A 97 2.16 16.49 -2.32
CA ALA A 97 1.03 17.39 -2.50
C ALA A 97 1.18 18.69 -1.70
N ASN A 98 1.58 18.58 -0.42
CA ASN A 98 1.82 19.75 0.43
C ASN A 98 2.97 20.62 -0.08
N THR A 99 4.04 19.99 -0.57
CA THR A 99 5.20 20.72 -1.13
C THR A 99 4.81 21.47 -2.41
N ALA A 100 4.00 20.86 -3.28
CA ALA A 100 3.47 21.53 -4.47
C ALA A 100 2.58 22.72 -4.10
N ALA A 101 1.71 22.58 -3.09
CA ALA A 101 0.87 23.67 -2.61
C ALA A 101 1.69 24.83 -2.02
N ASP A 102 2.73 24.54 -1.23
CA ASP A 102 3.64 25.57 -0.70
C ASP A 102 4.36 26.32 -1.83
N ALA A 103 4.89 25.59 -2.83
CA ALA A 103 5.54 26.19 -3.99
C ALA A 103 4.58 27.13 -4.75
N TRP A 104 3.32 26.72 -4.94
CA TRP A 104 2.30 27.54 -5.60
C TRP A 104 1.99 28.82 -4.80
N ASN A 105 1.86 28.71 -3.48
CA ASN A 105 1.64 29.87 -2.61
C ASN A 105 2.81 30.85 -2.64
N ARG A 106 4.05 30.36 -2.64
CA ARG A 106 5.24 31.21 -2.78
C ARG A 106 5.27 31.93 -4.12
N ALA A 107 4.94 31.26 -5.21
CA ALA A 107 4.87 31.86 -6.54
C ALA A 107 3.82 32.98 -6.59
N ASN A 108 2.62 32.75 -6.04
CA ASN A 108 1.59 33.79 -5.97
C ASN A 108 1.99 34.97 -5.11
N ASN A 109 2.60 34.73 -3.95
CA ASN A 109 3.09 35.81 -3.09
C ASN A 109 4.19 36.63 -3.78
N ALA A 110 5.11 35.97 -4.49
CA ALA A 110 6.13 36.64 -5.29
C ALA A 110 5.50 37.51 -6.39
N GLN A 111 4.47 37.00 -7.10
CA GLN A 111 3.79 37.77 -8.13
C GLN A 111 2.99 38.95 -7.57
N ALA A 112 2.29 38.76 -6.44
CA ALA A 112 1.60 39.84 -5.74
C ALA A 112 2.58 40.94 -5.31
N THR A 113 3.75 40.56 -4.80
CA THR A 113 4.82 41.49 -4.42
C THR A 113 5.35 42.24 -5.65
N ALA A 114 5.61 41.54 -6.74
CA ALA A 114 6.07 42.15 -7.99
C ALA A 114 5.06 43.18 -8.53
N ASN A 115 3.77 42.83 -8.55
CA ASN A 115 2.71 43.74 -8.98
C ASN A 115 2.61 44.98 -8.06
N ALA A 116 2.76 44.81 -6.75
CA ALA A 116 2.75 45.92 -5.81
C ALA A 116 3.95 46.86 -5.99
N VAL A 117 5.14 46.32 -6.29
CA VAL A 117 6.33 47.11 -6.59
C VAL A 117 6.16 47.86 -7.90
N ALA A 118 5.71 47.18 -8.97
CA ALA A 118 5.46 47.81 -10.27
C ALA A 118 4.48 48.99 -10.14
N GLY A 119 3.37 48.81 -9.40
CA GLY A 119 2.41 49.89 -9.16
C GLY A 119 3.00 51.08 -8.39
N ARG A 120 3.93 50.85 -7.45
CA ARG A 120 4.65 51.93 -6.76
C ARG A 120 5.61 52.66 -7.69
N VAL A 121 6.37 51.93 -8.51
CA VAL A 121 7.27 52.51 -9.51
C VAL A 121 6.50 53.39 -10.49
N ASP A 122 5.34 52.93 -10.95
CA ASP A 122 4.48 53.69 -11.85
C ASP A 122 3.93 54.97 -11.22
N ALA A 123 3.49 54.89 -9.95
CA ALA A 123 3.02 56.05 -9.22
C ALA A 123 4.14 57.09 -9.03
N THR A 124 5.33 56.64 -8.62
CA THR A 124 6.50 57.52 -8.46
C THR A 124 6.94 58.15 -9.77
N TRP A 125 6.93 57.38 -10.87
CA TRP A 125 7.25 57.90 -12.19
C TRP A 125 6.23 58.97 -12.63
N ASN A 126 4.93 58.70 -12.48
CA ASN A 126 3.89 59.68 -12.82
C ASN A 126 4.00 60.98 -12.00
N LEU A 127 4.34 60.87 -10.71
CA LEU A 127 4.62 62.04 -9.86
C LEU A 127 5.82 62.84 -10.38
N ALA A 128 6.93 62.19 -10.73
CA ALA A 128 8.11 62.86 -11.27
C ALA A 128 7.83 63.57 -12.61
N ILE A 129 6.98 62.99 -13.46
CA ILE A 129 6.51 63.64 -14.69
C ILE A 129 5.67 64.89 -14.37
N ALA A 130 4.75 64.79 -13.42
CA ALA A 130 3.91 65.91 -13.01
C ALA A 130 4.74 67.06 -12.42
N ASP A 131 5.70 66.76 -11.54
CA ASP A 131 6.60 67.74 -10.93
C ASP A 131 7.47 68.43 -11.99
N CYS A 132 8.00 67.68 -12.95
CA CYS A 132 8.75 68.23 -14.08
C CYS A 132 7.89 69.17 -14.94
N ALA A 133 6.66 68.78 -15.28
CA ALA A 133 5.77 69.60 -16.09
C ALA A 133 5.36 70.88 -15.34
N LEU A 134 5.13 70.78 -14.03
CA LEU A 134 4.84 71.94 -13.18
C LEU A 134 6.01 72.93 -13.16
N ALA A 135 7.25 72.44 -13.02
CA ALA A 135 8.46 73.26 -13.02
C ALA A 135 8.70 73.98 -14.36
N LEU A 136 8.27 73.40 -15.49
CA LEU A 136 8.39 74.00 -16.82
C LEU A 136 7.23 74.92 -17.20
N GLY A 137 6.23 75.09 -16.33
CA GLY A 137 5.13 76.02 -16.53
C GLY A 137 3.85 75.40 -17.10
N GLY A 138 3.61 74.11 -16.87
CA GLY A 138 2.31 73.48 -17.04
C GLY A 138 2.29 72.22 -17.91
N VAL A 139 1.08 71.69 -18.11
CA VAL A 139 0.81 70.38 -18.72
C VAL A 139 1.31 70.23 -20.16
N GLN A 140 1.55 71.33 -20.88
CA GLN A 140 2.10 71.28 -22.25
C GLN A 140 3.50 70.63 -22.31
N TRP A 141 4.23 70.54 -21.18
CA TRP A 141 5.56 69.96 -21.11
C TRP A 141 5.60 68.47 -20.73
N ILE A 142 4.44 67.82 -20.52
CA ILE A 142 4.38 66.40 -20.13
C ILE A 142 5.12 65.50 -21.11
N ALA A 143 4.94 65.69 -22.42
CA ALA A 143 5.60 64.88 -23.44
C ALA A 143 7.13 65.01 -23.40
N TYR A 144 7.63 66.21 -23.14
CA TYR A 144 9.07 66.44 -22.94
C TYR A 144 9.57 65.76 -21.67
N CYS A 145 8.86 65.91 -20.55
CA CYS A 145 9.20 65.29 -19.27
C CYS A 145 9.23 63.76 -19.36
N GLN A 146 8.32 63.14 -20.11
CA GLN A 146 8.32 61.69 -20.36
C GLN A 146 9.51 61.23 -21.21
N ALA A 147 9.97 62.07 -22.15
CA ALA A 147 11.13 61.76 -22.98
C ALA A 147 12.45 61.82 -22.20
N VAL A 148 12.58 62.75 -21.25
CA VAL A 148 13.81 62.92 -20.44
C VAL A 148 13.84 62.06 -19.17
N ASN A 149 12.68 61.62 -18.69
CA ASN A 149 12.55 60.65 -17.59
C ASN A 149 11.91 59.36 -18.10
N PRO A 150 12.67 58.47 -18.76
CA PRO A 150 12.13 57.21 -19.24
C PRO A 150 11.64 56.34 -18.08
N ARG A 151 10.53 55.61 -18.29
CA ARG A 151 9.93 54.74 -17.28
C ARG A 151 10.93 53.63 -16.89
N PRO A 152 11.18 53.40 -15.59
CA PRO A 152 12.00 52.28 -15.14
C PRO A 152 11.30 50.95 -15.53
N TRP A 153 12.08 49.98 -15.99
CA TRP A 153 11.63 48.63 -16.32
C TRP A 153 11.51 47.73 -15.09
#